data_AF-A0A9Q3H7T0-F1
#
_entry.id   AF-A0A9Q3H7T0-F1
#
_cell.length_a   1.000
_cell.length_b   1.000
_cell.length_c   1.000
_cell.angle_alpha   90.00
_cell.angle_beta   90.00
_cell.angle_gamma   90.00
#
_symmetry.space_group_name_H-M   'P 1'
#
loop_
_entity.id
_entity.type
_entity.pdbx_description
1 polymer ?
#
loop_
_entity_poly.entity_id
_entity_poly.type
_entity_poly.pdbx_seq_one_letter_code
_entity_poly.pdbx_strand_id
1 'polypeptide(L)'
;MVGDFRALNTYTVPDRYPITIIQKCLTQLSKAKYITSIYALEGFHQNGLIPKANKLLIIITHCGIYEYLRMAFGIKNAPSNYKQMINTIFPTAISEGWLIIYIDDIITGSDSWSFHIERFARVLDKGVEVNMKI
;
A
#
# COMPACT_ATOMS: atom_id res chain seq x y z
N MET A 1 2.13 -13.64 13.17
CA MET A 1 0.93 -14.48 13.38
C MET A 1 -0.08 -14.11 12.31
N VAL A 2 -0.70 -15.09 11.64
CA VAL A 2 -1.63 -14.86 10.52
C VAL A 2 -2.96 -15.53 10.84
N GLY A 3 -4.06 -14.77 10.77
CA GLY A 3 -5.42 -15.30 10.92
C GLY A 3 -5.96 -15.89 9.62
N ASP A 4 -6.82 -16.91 9.73
CA ASP A 4 -7.59 -17.40 8.58
C ASP A 4 -8.87 -16.58 8.40
N PHE A 5 -8.82 -15.62 7.47
CA PHE A 5 -9.93 -14.73 7.20
C PHE A 5 -10.81 -15.15 6.01
N ARG A 6 -10.69 -16.38 5.51
CA ARG A 6 -11.48 -16.84 4.34
C ARG A 6 -12.98 -16.70 4.55
N ALA A 7 -13.48 -17.10 5.73
CA ALA A 7 -14.89 -16.97 6.07
C ALA A 7 -15.33 -15.50 6.14
N LEU A 8 -14.56 -14.65 6.81
CA LEU A 8 -14.81 -13.20 6.89
C LEU A 8 -14.83 -12.56 5.51
N ASN A 9 -13.90 -12.95 4.64
CA ASN A 9 -13.80 -12.43 3.28
C ASN A 9 -15.05 -12.75 2.45
N THR A 10 -15.72 -13.89 2.65
CA THR A 10 -16.96 -14.23 1.96
C THR A 10 -18.08 -13.22 2.24
N TYR A 11 -18.20 -12.75 3.48
CA TYR A 11 -19.22 -11.78 3.90
C TYR A 11 -18.80 -10.31 3.75
N THR A 12 -17.52 -10.06 3.51
CA THR A 12 -16.99 -8.71 3.33
C THR A 12 -17.28 -8.20 1.92
N VAL A 13 -17.96 -7.05 1.85
CA VAL A 13 -18.21 -6.34 0.59
C VAL A 13 -16.86 -5.93 -0.04
N PRO A 14 -16.60 -6.30 -1.31
CA PRO A 14 -15.35 -5.95 -1.97
C PRO A 14 -15.25 -4.44 -2.16
N ASP A 15 -14.14 -3.85 -1.71
CA ASP A 15 -13.79 -2.47 -1.99
C ASP A 15 -13.29 -2.35 -3.44
N ARG A 16 -14.04 -1.60 -4.24
CA ARG A 16 -13.79 -1.39 -5.68
C ARG A 16 -12.88 -0.19 -5.95
N TYR A 17 -12.07 0.23 -4.98
CA TYR A 17 -11.05 1.23 -5.22
C TYR A 17 -10.16 0.82 -6.41
N PRO A 18 -9.89 1.70 -7.38
CA PRO A 18 -9.21 1.29 -8.61
C PRO A 18 -7.79 0.82 -8.32
N ILE A 19 -7.50 -0.48 -8.50
CA ILE A 19 -6.13 -1.03 -8.42
C ILE A 19 -5.43 -0.84 -9.76
N THR A 20 -4.13 -0.56 -9.74
CA THR A 20 -3.36 -0.36 -10.97
C THR A 20 -3.14 -1.71 -11.64
N ILE A 21 -3.60 -1.86 -12.88
CA ILE A 21 -3.29 -3.05 -13.67
C ILE A 21 -1.84 -3.01 -14.14
N ILE A 22 -1.19 -4.17 -14.19
CA ILE A 22 0.24 -4.27 -14.54
C ILE A 22 0.56 -3.63 -15.90
N GLN A 23 -0.34 -3.76 -16.88
CA GLN A 23 -0.16 -3.16 -18.21
C GLN A 23 -0.04 -1.64 -18.16
N LYS A 24 -0.79 -0.99 -17.26
CA LYS A 24 -0.73 0.46 -17.07
C LYS A 24 0.59 0.87 -16.42
N CYS A 25 1.05 0.12 -15.42
CA CYS A 25 2.36 0.33 -14.81
C CYS A 25 3.48 0.25 -15.86
N LEU A 26 3.50 -0.82 -16.66
CA LEU A 26 4.51 -1.03 -17.69
C LEU A 26 4.48 0.07 -18.76
N THR A 27 3.29 0.52 -19.15
CA THR A 27 3.15 1.61 -20.13
C THR A 27 3.74 2.92 -19.59
N GLN A 28 3.50 3.24 -18.32
CA GLN A 28 4.06 4.44 -17.68
C GLN A 28 5.57 4.35 -17.49
N LEU A 29 6.09 3.16 -17.15
CA LEU A 29 7.52 2.91 -16.95
C LEU A 29 8.29 2.74 -18.27
N SER A 30 7.63 2.53 -19.40
CA SER A 30 8.27 2.23 -20.69
C SER A 30 9.29 3.27 -21.16
N LYS A 31 9.16 4.52 -20.73
CA LYS A 31 10.06 5.63 -21.07
C LYS A 31 11.11 5.92 -19.99
N ALA A 32 11.02 5.27 -18.83
CA ALA A 32 11.96 5.47 -17.74
C ALA A 32 13.29 4.78 -18.05
N LYS A 33 14.39 5.50 -17.83
CA LYS A 33 15.76 4.94 -17.86
C LYS A 33 16.20 4.44 -16.49
N TYR A 34 15.65 5.05 -15.44
CA TYR A 34 15.91 4.75 -14.04
C TYR A 34 14.60 4.40 -13.37
N ILE A 35 14.56 3.25 -12.70
CA ILE A 35 13.39 2.75 -11.99
C ILE A 35 13.84 2.35 -10.60
N THR A 36 13.12 2.79 -9.58
CA THR A 36 13.29 2.33 -8.21
C THR A 36 11.95 1.81 -7.72
N SER A 37 11.93 0.55 -7.30
CA SER A 37 10.78 -0.03 -6.59
C SER A 37 11.09 -0.05 -5.11
N ILE A 38 10.14 0.41 -4.31
CA ILE A 38 10.25 0.46 -2.87
C ILE A 38 9.12 -0.34 -2.26
N TYR A 39 9.47 -1.30 -1.43
CA TYR A 39 8.52 -2.13 -0.72
C TYR A 39 8.35 -1.57 0.70
N ALA A 40 7.16 -1.09 1.04
CA ALA A 40 6.91 -0.64 2.41
C ALA A 40 6.90 -1.83 3.37
N LEU A 41 7.74 -1.78 4.40
CA LEU A 41 7.84 -2.83 5.40
C LEU A 41 6.48 -3.08 6.08
N GLU A 42 5.93 -4.28 5.90
CA GLU A 42 4.57 -4.63 6.36
C GLU A 42 3.52 -3.56 5.96
N GLY A 43 3.54 -3.08 4.72
CA GLY A 43 2.77 -1.92 4.27
C GLY A 43 1.28 -1.91 4.70
N PHE A 44 0.61 -3.07 4.68
CA PHE A 44 -0.77 -3.17 5.18
C PHE A 44 -0.89 -2.91 6.68
N HIS A 45 0.02 -3.44 7.50
CA HIS A 45 0.03 -3.27 8.95
C HIS A 45 0.30 -1.83 9.39
N GLN A 46 0.74 -0.95 8.48
CA GLN A 46 0.88 0.47 8.78
C GLN A 46 -0.48 1.19 8.79
N ASN A 47 -1.50 0.65 8.12
CA ASN A 47 -2.82 1.27 8.05
C ASN A 47 -3.65 0.99 9.31
N GLY A 48 -4.19 2.05 9.91
CA GLY A 48 -5.08 1.99 11.07
C GLY A 48 -6.44 1.41 10.70
N LEU A 49 -7.01 0.59 11.59
CA LEU A 49 -8.38 0.11 11.45
C LEU A 49 -9.35 0.96 12.28
N ILE A 50 -10.56 1.13 11.75
CA ILE A 50 -11.65 1.71 12.54
C ILE A 50 -12.10 0.73 13.62
N PRO A 51 -12.59 1.19 14.80
CA PRO A 51 -12.95 0.30 15.90
C PRO A 51 -13.96 -0.80 15.55
N LYS A 52 -14.86 -0.52 14.59
CA LYS A 52 -15.84 -1.51 14.10
C LYS A 52 -15.16 -2.66 13.32
N ALA A 53 -14.07 -2.38 12.62
CA ALA A 53 -13.32 -3.37 11.85
C ALA A 53 -12.43 -4.24 12.77
N ASN A 54 -11.88 -3.69 13.86
CA ASN A 54 -11.07 -4.44 14.83
C ASN A 54 -11.82 -5.67 15.35
N LYS A 55 -13.11 -5.49 15.70
CA LYS A 55 -13.98 -6.56 16.20
C LYS A 55 -14.26 -7.68 15.18
N LEU A 56 -14.02 -7.44 13.90
CA LEU A 56 -14.14 -8.44 12.84
C LEU A 56 -12.80 -9.15 12.59
N LEU A 57 -11.69 -8.50 12.95
CA LEU A 57 -10.34 -8.98 12.71
C LEU A 57 -9.77 -9.59 13.99
N ILE A 58 -10.45 -10.63 14.47
CA ILE A 58 -10.10 -11.37 15.67
C ILE A 58 -9.37 -12.66 15.28
N ILE A 59 -8.33 -13.00 16.04
CA ILE A 59 -7.64 -14.29 15.98
C ILE A 59 -7.76 -15.01 17.31
N ILE A 60 -8.01 -16.31 17.22
CA ILE A 60 -8.11 -17.20 18.38
C ILE A 60 -6.85 -18.04 18.40
N THR A 61 -6.16 -18.03 19.53
CA THR A 61 -4.93 -18.79 19.77
C THR A 61 -5.10 -19.63 21.03
N HIS A 62 -4.17 -20.56 21.28
CA HIS A 62 -4.12 -21.33 22.53
C HIS A 62 -3.89 -20.42 23.76
N CYS A 63 -3.36 -19.21 23.58
CA CYS A 63 -3.12 -18.24 24.65
C CYS A 63 -4.27 -17.25 24.88
N GLY A 64 -5.32 -17.30 24.05
CA GLY A 64 -6.46 -16.39 24.16
C GLY A 64 -6.90 -15.79 22.83
N ILE A 65 -7.76 -14.78 22.94
CA ILE A 65 -8.42 -14.10 21.82
C ILE A 65 -7.80 -12.71 21.68
N TYR A 66 -7.36 -12.37 20.49
CA TYR A 66 -6.71 -11.09 20.18
C TYR A 66 -7.37 -10.44 18.97
N GLU A 67 -7.42 -9.11 18.96
CA GLU A 67 -7.91 -8.32 17.82
C GLU A 67 -6.76 -7.57 17.14
N TYR A 68 -6.84 -7.44 15.82
CA TYR A 68 -5.94 -6.58 15.06
C TYR A 68 -6.40 -5.11 15.18
N LEU A 69 -5.47 -4.24 15.54
CA LEU A 69 -5.66 -2.77 15.54
C LEU A 69 -5.21 -2.11 14.23
N ARG A 70 -4.45 -2.85 13.43
CA ARG A 70 -3.95 -2.46 12.12
C ARG A 70 -4.36 -3.51 11.10
N MET A 71 -4.44 -3.12 9.84
CA MET A 71 -4.93 -4.01 8.79
C MET A 71 -4.09 -5.28 8.70
N ALA A 72 -4.70 -6.46 8.81
CA ALA A 72 -4.02 -7.73 8.77
C ALA A 72 -3.81 -8.24 7.34
N PHE A 73 -2.79 -9.07 7.13
CA PHE A 73 -2.67 -9.87 5.90
C PHE A 73 -3.84 -10.84 5.74
N GLY A 74 -4.20 -11.12 4.47
CA GLY A 74 -5.27 -12.07 4.13
C GLY A 74 -6.66 -11.45 4.06
N ILE A 75 -6.83 -10.16 4.35
CA ILE A 75 -8.11 -9.46 4.20
C ILE A 75 -8.32 -9.01 2.76
N LYS A 76 -9.51 -9.30 2.22
CA LYS A 76 -9.89 -9.03 0.82
C LYS A 76 -9.62 -7.60 0.38
N ASN A 77 -9.89 -6.62 1.25
CA ASN A 77 -9.80 -5.20 0.92
C ASN A 77 -8.45 -4.56 1.27
N ALA A 78 -7.46 -5.33 1.73
CA ALA A 78 -6.18 -4.78 2.15
C ALA A 78 -5.43 -4.00 1.04
N PRO A 79 -5.29 -4.54 -0.20
CA PRO A 79 -4.63 -3.82 -1.29
C PRO A 79 -5.33 -2.51 -1.67
N SER A 80 -6.66 -2.51 -1.73
CA SER A 80 -7.46 -1.32 -2.06
C SER A 80 -7.26 -0.20 -1.04
N ASN A 81 -7.30 -0.54 0.25
CA ASN A 81 -7.09 0.41 1.34
C ASN A 81 -5.66 0.97 1.35
N TYR A 82 -4.66 0.10 1.18
CA TYR A 82 -3.27 0.55 1.12
C TYR A 82 -3.04 1.51 -0.06
N LYS A 83 -3.56 1.16 -1.24
CA LYS A 83 -3.47 2.05 -2.39
C LYS A 83 -4.16 3.40 -2.13
N GLN A 84 -5.33 3.41 -1.49
CA GLN A 84 -6.01 4.65 -1.12
C GLN A 84 -5.17 5.50 -0.15
N MET A 85 -4.50 4.86 0.82
CA MET A 85 -3.59 5.53 1.75
C MET A 85 -2.42 6.20 1.00
N ILE A 86 -1.72 5.46 0.14
CA ILE A 86 -0.59 6.02 -0.63
C ILE A 86 -1.06 7.12 -1.60
N ASN A 87 -2.23 6.97 -2.23
CA ASN A 87 -2.84 8.01 -3.06
C ASN A 87 -3.11 9.31 -2.28
N THR A 88 -3.42 9.20 -0.99
CA THR A 88 -3.64 10.36 -0.11
C THR A 88 -2.32 11.00 0.34
N ILE A 89 -1.25 10.21 0.51
CA ILE A 89 0.08 10.71 0.90
C ILE A 89 0.80 11.38 -0.28
N PHE A 90 0.66 10.85 -1.49
CA PHE A 90 1.39 11.28 -2.68
C PHE A 90 0.50 11.74 -3.86
N PRO A 91 -0.54 12.56 -3.64
CA PRO A 91 -1.52 12.89 -4.69
C PRO A 91 -0.87 13.57 -5.91
N THR A 92 0.06 14.49 -5.67
CA THR A 92 0.77 15.25 -6.72
C THR A 92 1.67 14.34 -7.56
N ALA A 93 2.49 13.51 -6.92
CA ALA A 93 3.45 12.63 -7.61
C ALA A 93 2.75 11.59 -8.51
N ILE A 94 1.59 11.11 -8.07
CA ILE A 94 0.76 10.15 -8.81
C ILE A 94 0.04 10.85 -9.96
N SER A 95 -0.46 12.07 -9.73
CA SER A 95 -1.07 12.89 -10.78
C SER A 95 -0.07 13.27 -11.88
N GLU A 96 1.17 13.56 -11.51
CA GLU A 96 2.27 13.85 -12.45
C GLU A 96 2.77 12.57 -13.16
N GLY A 97 2.37 11.38 -12.68
CA GLY A 97 2.56 10.11 -13.36
C GLY A 97 3.96 9.50 -13.25
N TRP A 98 4.85 10.05 -12.41
CA TRP A 98 6.18 9.48 -12.16
C TRP A 98 6.25 8.57 -10.93
N LEU A 99 5.22 8.60 -10.08
CA LEU A 99 5.02 7.68 -8.96
C LEU A 99 3.86 6.72 -9.26
N ILE A 100 4.12 5.43 -9.17
CA ILE A 100 3.17 4.37 -9.49
C ILE A 100 3.04 3.46 -8.27
N ILE A 101 1.82 3.11 -7.91
CA ILE A 101 1.54 2.13 -6.85
C ILE A 101 1.06 0.84 -7.48
N TYR A 102 1.75 -0.24 -7.20
CA TYR A 102 1.38 -1.58 -7.64
C TYR A 102 1.25 -2.50 -6.43
N ILE A 103 0.01 -2.78 -6.03
CA ILE A 103 -0.34 -3.55 -4.83
C ILE A 103 0.26 -2.90 -3.57
N ASP A 104 1.46 -3.32 -3.16
CA ASP A 104 2.23 -2.88 -2.00
C ASP A 104 3.51 -2.10 -2.38
N ASP A 105 3.95 -2.20 -3.63
CA ASP A 105 5.13 -1.51 -4.15
C ASP A 105 4.83 -0.05 -4.53
N ILE A 106 5.76 0.83 -4.15
CA ILE A 106 5.84 2.22 -4.60
C ILE A 106 6.98 2.31 -5.60
N ILE A 107 6.65 2.57 -6.86
CA ILE A 107 7.58 2.54 -7.98
C ILE A 107 7.77 3.97 -8.50
N THR A 108 9.01 4.43 -8.55
CA THR A 108 9.41 5.70 -9.16
C THR A 108 10.12 5.45 -10.49
N GLY A 109 9.80 6.25 -11.51
CA GLY A 109 10.42 6.15 -12.82
C GLY A 109 10.85 7.51 -13.37
N SER A 110 12.07 7.59 -13.93
CA SER A 110 12.61 8.82 -14.54
C SER A 110 13.52 8.54 -15.73
N ASP A 111 13.67 9.52 -16.62
CA ASP A 111 14.53 9.48 -17.81
C ASP A 111 15.91 10.13 -17.59
N SER A 112 16.04 10.98 -16.57
CA SER A 112 17.29 11.58 -16.10
C SER A 112 17.62 11.13 -14.68
N TRP A 113 18.90 10.86 -14.43
CA TRP A 113 19.40 10.49 -13.10
C TRP A 113 19.18 11.59 -12.06
N SER A 114 19.39 12.85 -12.43
CA SER A 114 19.23 13.98 -11.50
C SER A 114 17.79 14.09 -11.00
N PHE A 115 16.81 14.06 -11.91
CA PHE A 115 15.39 14.04 -11.57
C PHE A 115 15.00 12.78 -10.79
N HIS A 116 15.62 11.63 -11.09
CA HIS A 116 15.36 10.38 -10.37
C HIS A 116 15.71 10.48 -8.89
N ILE A 117 16.91 10.99 -8.59
CA ILE A 117 17.37 11.19 -7.21
C ILE A 117 16.48 12.21 -6.49
N GLU A 118 16.12 13.31 -7.13
CA GLU A 118 15.24 14.32 -6.55
C GLU A 118 13.85 13.73 -6.19
N ARG A 119 13.23 13.01 -7.14
CA ARG A 119 11.94 12.35 -6.93
C ARG A 119 12.01 11.29 -5.83
N PHE A 120 13.08 10.50 -5.82
CA PHE A 120 13.29 9.48 -4.80
C PHE A 120 13.47 10.10 -3.41
N ALA A 121 14.25 11.19 -3.29
CA ALA A 121 14.40 11.94 -2.04
C ALA A 121 13.05 12.45 -1.54
N ARG A 122 12.23 13.05 -2.41
CA ARG A 122 10.86 13.49 -2.05
C ARG A 122 9.98 12.36 -1.52
N VAL A 123 10.11 11.14 -2.06
CA VAL A 123 9.37 9.97 -1.57
C VAL A 123 9.83 9.57 -0.17
N LEU A 124 11.14 9.54 0.07
CA LEU A 124 11.71 9.22 1.39
C LEU A 124 11.36 10.28 2.44
N ASP A 125 11.56 11.57 2.12
CA ASP A 125 11.29 12.69 3.02
C ASP A 125 9.82 12.70 3.44
N LYS A 126 8.90 12.53 2.47
CA LYS A 126 7.47 12.45 2.76
C LYS A 126 7.12 11.21 3.57
N GLY A 127 7.77 10.08 3.29
CA GLY A 127 7.63 8.85 4.09
C GLY A 127 7.97 9.06 5.55
N VAL A 128 9.10 9.72 5.83
CA VAL A 128 9.52 10.07 7.20
C VAL A 128 8.51 11.04 7.84
N GLU A 129 8.06 12.08 7.13
CA GLU A 129 7.09 13.06 7.62
C GLU A 129 5.79 12.40 8.11
N VAL A 130 5.28 11.42 7.37
CA VAL A 130 4.02 10.72 7.71
C VAL A 130 4.24 9.47 8.56
N ASN A 131 5.47 9.23 9.03
CA ASN A 131 5.88 8.04 9.78
C ASN A 131 5.54 6.72 9.06
N MET A 132 5.63 6.72 7.73
CA MET A 132 5.56 5.52 6.91
C MET A 132 6.92 4.84 6.91
N LYS A 133 6.93 3.56 7.26
CA LYS A 133 8.15 2.76 7.24
C LYS A 133 8.37 2.24 5.82
N ILE A 134 9.42 2.77 5.21
CA ILE A 134 9.87 2.46 3.86
C ILE A 134 11.12 1.59 3.96
#